data_AF-C0ZXA3-F1
#
_entry.id   AF-C0ZXA3-F1
#
_cell.length_a   1.000
_cell.length_b   1.000
_cell.length_c   1.000
_cell.angle_alpha   90.00
_cell.angle_beta   90.00
_cell.angle_gamma   90.00
#
_symmetry.space_group_name_H-M   'P 1'
#
loop_
_entity.id
_entity.type
_entity.pdbx_description
1 polymer ?
#
loop_
_entity_poly.entity_id
_entity_poly.type
_entity_poly.pdbx_seq_one_letter_code
_entity_poly.pdbx_strand_id
1 'polypeptide(L)'
;MGSRHRPTAQDSHQFTKEAPMTTDCHNCGRTVADDFDLCHDCMATLVKNLESVPGLVSDILITRSRQDRMSSNLARGKSAETALPIRLDQYDQRPTQRPFDALTNELVTWARDLDALIGGDLDAALDSRGLRDMVHRHRHSRRPDPASLSQDGALDAELAAIWLSLYAHDLRRHPAVTELFDGIEDAITRCRKAIDRLPELSYKGPCPHVGYDEERQPFTCAADLYVERGEDYVSCPRCWTHHRISDLERAMMREIDDRLFTAAEIERLTRELGEPIPAGTIRSWHSRDVIAPHAWKQADGTVSHYWMRRSDPPMYKFSEVRDARMRGES
;
A
#
# COMPACT_ATOMS: atom_id res chain seq x y z
N MET A 1 19.20 10.61 95.37
CA MET A 1 18.21 11.56 94.82
C MET A 1 18.89 12.41 93.74
N GLY A 2 18.52 12.18 92.48
CA GLY A 2 18.50 13.17 91.38
C GLY A 2 19.81 13.77 90.86
N SER A 3 20.62 12.99 90.12
CA SER A 3 21.54 13.58 89.13
C SER A 3 20.84 13.71 87.79
N ARG A 4 20.49 14.94 87.40
CA ARG A 4 20.00 15.26 86.05
C ARG A 4 21.22 15.32 85.12
N HIS A 5 21.34 14.35 84.22
CA HIS A 5 22.21 14.45 83.06
C HIS A 5 21.34 14.60 81.81
N ARG A 6 21.57 15.72 81.14
CA ARG A 6 20.91 16.14 79.90
C ARG A 6 21.62 15.42 78.75
N PRO A 7 20.95 14.57 77.94
CA PRO A 7 21.59 14.02 76.76
C PRO A 7 21.63 15.09 75.67
N THR A 8 22.83 15.36 75.20
CA THR A 8 23.16 16.15 74.02
C THR A 8 22.64 15.48 72.76
N ALA A 9 21.92 16.25 71.95
CA ALA A 9 21.55 15.90 70.59
C ALA A 9 22.82 15.78 69.73
N GLN A 10 23.04 14.61 69.14
CA GLN A 10 23.85 14.40 67.94
C GLN A 10 23.77 12.92 67.50
N ASP A 11 22.57 12.45 67.17
CA ASP A 11 22.43 11.28 66.28
C ASP A 11 22.16 11.81 64.88
N SER A 12 23.25 11.95 64.15
CA SER A 12 23.25 12.27 62.72
C SER A 12 22.77 11.01 62.00
N HIS A 13 21.47 10.92 61.71
CA HIS A 13 20.95 9.97 60.73
C HIS A 13 21.67 10.20 59.40
N GLN A 14 22.72 9.41 59.16
CA GLN A 14 23.24 9.17 57.83
C GLN A 14 22.14 8.46 57.05
N PHE A 15 21.26 9.25 56.41
CA PHE A 15 20.59 8.82 55.22
C PHE A 15 21.69 8.52 54.19
N THR A 16 22.02 7.24 54.06
CA THR A 16 22.70 6.74 52.87
C THR A 16 21.82 7.10 51.69
N LYS A 17 22.18 8.19 51.00
CA LYS A 17 21.59 8.62 49.75
C LYS A 17 22.02 7.56 48.73
N GLU A 18 21.24 6.51 48.58
CA GLU A 18 21.37 5.59 47.45
C GLU A 18 21.39 6.45 46.19
N ALA A 19 22.50 6.40 45.45
CA ALA A 19 22.60 7.09 44.17
C ALA A 19 21.46 6.55 43.29
N PRO A 20 20.71 7.41 42.57
CA PRO A 20 19.69 6.92 41.67
C PRO A 20 20.37 5.98 40.68
N MET A 21 19.96 4.71 40.68
CA MET A 21 20.40 3.76 39.67
C MET A 21 19.80 4.23 38.35
N THR A 22 20.60 4.93 37.56
CA THR A 22 20.22 5.40 36.25
C THR A 22 20.59 4.31 35.25
N THR A 23 19.58 3.75 34.60
CA THR A 23 19.73 2.74 33.56
C THR A 23 19.52 3.39 32.21
N ASP A 24 20.29 3.02 31.20
CA ASP A 24 20.12 3.56 29.84
C ASP A 24 18.98 2.83 29.12
N CYS A 25 18.11 3.60 28.46
CA CYS A 25 17.03 3.05 27.65
C CYS A 25 17.59 2.14 26.56
N HIS A 26 17.11 0.91 26.50
CA HIS A 26 17.57 -0.12 25.57
C HIS A 26 17.47 0.32 24.09
N ASN A 27 16.37 0.98 23.71
CA ASN A 27 16.13 1.37 22.32
C ASN A 27 16.91 2.64 21.92
N CYS A 28 16.82 3.72 22.71
CA CYS A 28 17.35 5.04 22.30
C CYS A 28 18.60 5.50 23.06
N GLY A 29 19.09 4.73 24.04
CA GLY A 29 20.28 5.05 24.83
C GLY A 29 20.14 6.24 25.79
N ARG A 30 18.93 6.77 25.98
CA ARG A 30 18.69 7.88 26.92
C ARG A 30 18.69 7.36 28.35
N THR A 31 19.39 8.06 29.25
CA THR A 31 19.39 7.78 30.70
C THR A 31 17.97 7.87 31.27
N VAL A 32 17.52 6.80 31.93
CA VAL A 32 16.22 6.64 32.56
C VAL A 32 16.40 6.73 34.08
N ALA A 33 15.61 7.60 34.72
CA ALA A 33 15.76 7.91 36.15
C ALA A 33 14.97 6.96 37.08
N ASP A 34 14.04 6.19 36.51
CA ASP A 34 13.12 5.29 37.22
C ASP A 34 13.46 3.80 37.00
N ASP A 35 14.71 3.51 36.63
CA ASP A 35 15.31 2.15 36.51
C ASP A 35 14.55 1.18 35.57
N PHE A 36 13.77 1.71 34.63
CA PHE A 36 13.11 0.92 33.58
C PHE A 36 14.01 0.78 32.34
N ASP A 37 13.91 -0.38 31.69
CA ASP A 37 14.65 -0.67 30.46
C ASP A 37 14.25 0.21 29.27
N LEU A 38 13.06 0.82 29.30
CA LEU A 38 12.60 1.76 28.27
C LEU A 38 12.19 3.11 28.85
N CYS A 39 12.51 4.18 28.12
CA CYS A 39 12.06 5.53 28.43
C CYS A 39 10.59 5.75 27.99
N HIS A 40 9.95 6.78 28.56
CA HIS A 40 8.57 7.15 28.22
C HIS A 40 8.36 7.45 26.72
N ASP A 41 9.35 8.02 26.04
CA ASP A 41 9.23 8.35 24.61
C ASP A 41 9.24 7.11 23.71
N CYS A 42 10.09 6.12 24.03
CA CYS A 42 10.09 4.83 23.35
C CYS A 42 8.77 4.09 23.60
N MET A 43 8.27 4.13 24.83
CA MET A 43 6.96 3.55 25.16
C MET A 43 5.82 4.25 24.41
N ALA A 44 5.84 5.59 24.32
CA ALA A 44 4.84 6.34 23.54
C ALA A 44 4.92 6.03 22.05
N THR A 45 6.12 5.77 21.52
CA THR A 45 6.31 5.31 20.14
C THR A 45 5.72 3.91 19.93
N LEU A 46 5.94 2.99 20.87
CA LEU A 46 5.32 1.66 20.84
C LEU A 46 3.79 1.74 20.85
N VAL A 47 3.21 2.57 21.72
CA VAL A 47 1.76 2.82 21.75
C VAL A 47 1.24 3.30 20.40
N LYS A 48 1.90 4.29 19.80
CA LYS A 48 1.51 4.78 18.45
C LYS A 48 1.64 3.70 17.37
N ASN A 49 2.67 2.87 17.45
CA ASN A 49 2.86 1.76 16.53
C ASN A 49 1.72 0.73 16.67
N LEU A 50 1.36 0.35 17.90
CA LEU A 50 0.22 -0.52 18.21
C LEU A 50 -1.10 0.08 17.70
N GLU A 51 -1.33 1.36 17.95
CA GLU A 51 -2.51 2.10 17.46
C GLU A 51 -2.57 2.21 15.92
N SER A 52 -1.45 2.03 15.22
CA SER A 52 -1.39 2.02 13.76
C SER A 52 -1.71 0.64 13.14
N VAL A 53 -1.71 -0.43 13.96
CA VAL A 53 -1.90 -1.82 13.49
C VAL A 53 -3.24 -1.99 12.76
N PRO A 54 -4.40 -1.50 13.23
CA PRO A 54 -5.66 -1.68 12.50
C PRO A 54 -5.65 -1.11 11.06
N GLY A 55 -5.01 0.04 10.86
CA GLY A 55 -4.79 0.60 9.52
C GLY A 55 -3.87 -0.30 8.67
N LEU A 56 -2.76 -0.75 9.24
CA LEU A 56 -1.81 -1.66 8.59
C LEU A 56 -2.46 -2.99 8.18
N VAL A 57 -3.27 -3.58 9.06
CA VAL A 57 -4.03 -4.80 8.78
C VAL A 57 -5.02 -4.56 7.63
N SER A 58 -5.68 -3.40 7.61
CA SER A 58 -6.60 -3.06 6.52
C SER A 58 -5.88 -2.97 5.17
N ASP A 59 -4.69 -2.37 5.12
CA ASP A 59 -3.84 -2.32 3.92
C ASP A 59 -3.36 -3.71 3.46
N ILE A 60 -3.02 -4.59 4.41
CA ILE A 60 -2.66 -6.00 4.14
C ILE A 60 -3.85 -6.75 3.54
N LEU A 61 -5.04 -6.62 4.11
CA LEU A 61 -6.25 -7.30 3.63
C LEU A 61 -6.66 -6.79 2.24
N ILE A 62 -6.55 -5.48 1.99
CA ILE A 62 -6.75 -4.91 0.65
C ILE A 62 -5.74 -5.52 -0.32
N THR A 63 -4.47 -5.58 0.05
CA THR A 63 -3.40 -6.18 -0.77
C THR A 63 -3.67 -7.67 -1.04
N ARG A 64 -4.10 -8.43 -0.04
CA ARG A 64 -4.48 -9.85 -0.18
C ARG A 64 -5.70 -10.03 -1.06
N SER A 65 -6.73 -9.20 -0.94
CA SER A 65 -7.92 -9.27 -1.79
C SER A 65 -7.60 -9.02 -3.27
N ARG A 66 -6.64 -8.12 -3.55
CA ARG A 66 -6.09 -7.90 -4.89
C ARG A 66 -5.36 -9.15 -5.38
N GLN A 67 -4.53 -9.77 -4.54
CA GLN A 67 -3.82 -11.02 -4.85
C GLN A 67 -4.75 -12.23 -5.04
N ASP A 68 -5.83 -12.33 -4.29
CA ASP A 68 -6.78 -13.47 -4.36
C ASP A 68 -7.62 -13.46 -5.62
N ARG A 69 -7.94 -12.28 -6.13
CA ARG A 69 -8.55 -12.14 -7.46
C ARG A 69 -7.59 -12.54 -8.58
N MET A 70 -6.28 -12.50 -8.35
CA MET A 70 -5.27 -12.95 -9.30
C MET A 70 -5.00 -14.46 -9.20
N SER A 71 -5.07 -15.06 -8.01
CA SER A 71 -4.73 -16.47 -7.76
C SER A 71 -5.90 -17.46 -7.96
N SER A 72 -7.14 -17.08 -7.61
CA SER A 72 -8.34 -17.90 -7.86
C SER A 72 -8.55 -18.18 -9.35
N ASN A 73 -7.95 -17.32 -10.18
CA ASN A 73 -7.99 -17.38 -11.61
C ASN A 73 -6.94 -18.35 -12.21
N LEU A 74 -5.88 -18.70 -11.49
CA LEU A 74 -4.90 -19.68 -11.95
C LEU A 74 -5.28 -21.12 -11.59
N ALA A 75 -6.23 -21.34 -10.67
CA ALA A 75 -6.51 -22.64 -10.08
C ALA A 75 -7.57 -23.50 -10.82
N ARG A 76 -8.16 -23.03 -11.93
CA ARG A 76 -9.17 -23.80 -12.69
C ARG A 76 -8.69 -24.17 -14.09
N GLY A 77 -7.62 -24.96 -14.16
CA GLY A 77 -7.17 -25.61 -15.40
C GLY A 77 -6.36 -26.86 -15.07
N LYS A 78 -6.84 -28.04 -15.49
CA LYS A 78 -6.09 -29.30 -15.41
C LYS A 78 -4.95 -29.29 -16.43
N SER A 79 -3.83 -29.89 -16.01
CA SER A 79 -2.67 -30.37 -16.78
C SER A 79 -1.47 -29.43 -16.95
N ALA A 80 -0.56 -29.59 -15.97
CA ALA A 80 0.86 -29.94 -16.10
C ALA A 80 1.74 -29.21 -17.15
N GLU A 81 2.68 -28.45 -16.57
CA GLU A 81 4.05 -28.17 -17.04
C GLU A 81 4.26 -27.02 -18.04
N THR A 82 4.33 -25.80 -17.49
CA THR A 82 5.54 -24.94 -17.45
C THR A 82 5.28 -23.77 -16.48
N ALA A 83 6.16 -23.58 -15.49
CA ALA A 83 5.94 -22.78 -14.30
C ALA A 83 6.09 -21.24 -14.51
N LEU A 84 5.20 -20.51 -13.83
CA LEU A 84 5.05 -19.04 -13.76
C LEU A 84 6.20 -18.34 -13.00
N PRO A 85 6.49 -17.05 -13.29
CA PRO A 85 7.37 -16.24 -12.46
C PRO A 85 6.59 -15.57 -11.32
N ILE A 86 6.10 -16.36 -10.36
CA ILE A 86 5.86 -15.87 -9.00
C ILE A 86 6.67 -16.76 -8.07
N ARG A 87 7.67 -16.19 -7.38
CA ARG A 87 8.37 -16.89 -6.30
C ARG A 87 7.40 -17.03 -5.13
N LEU A 88 6.57 -18.07 -5.18
CA LEU A 88 6.02 -18.72 -3.99
C LEU A 88 7.18 -19.48 -3.36
N ASP A 89 7.53 -19.13 -2.14
CA ASP A 89 8.45 -19.94 -1.36
C ASP A 89 7.83 -21.31 -1.07
N GLN A 90 8.68 -22.27 -0.72
CA GLN A 90 8.39 -23.72 -0.60
C GLN A 90 7.31 -24.10 0.44
N TYR A 91 6.69 -23.10 1.08
CA TYR A 91 5.49 -23.24 1.90
C TYR A 91 4.53 -22.17 1.41
N ASP A 92 3.39 -22.59 0.85
CA ASP A 92 2.22 -21.90 0.26
C ASP A 92 1.80 -20.53 0.86
N GLN A 93 2.73 -19.61 1.09
CA GLN A 93 2.53 -18.41 1.88
C GLN A 93 2.77 -17.21 0.98
N ARG A 94 1.68 -16.48 0.75
CA ARG A 94 1.68 -15.22 -0.01
C ARG A 94 2.73 -14.27 0.59
N PRO A 95 3.33 -13.36 -0.18
CA PRO A 95 4.35 -12.42 0.32
C PRO A 95 3.90 -11.61 1.55
N THR A 96 2.58 -11.39 1.70
CA THR A 96 1.96 -10.69 2.84
C THR A 96 1.46 -11.62 3.95
N GLN A 97 1.35 -12.93 3.71
CA GLN A 97 0.85 -13.92 4.67
C GLN A 97 1.83 -14.11 5.82
N ARG A 98 3.11 -14.41 5.51
CA ARG A 98 4.16 -14.57 6.53
C ARG A 98 4.30 -13.36 7.46
N PRO A 99 4.43 -12.13 6.93
CA PRO A 99 4.49 -10.94 7.78
C PRO A 99 3.25 -10.78 8.65
N PHE A 100 2.05 -11.03 8.11
CA PHE A 100 0.80 -10.91 8.85
C PHE A 100 0.66 -11.97 9.95
N ASP A 101 1.04 -13.22 9.68
CA ASP A 101 1.02 -14.30 10.67
C ASP A 101 2.05 -14.03 11.78
N ALA A 102 3.24 -13.54 11.43
CA ALA A 102 4.24 -13.11 12.40
C ALA A 102 3.72 -11.96 13.27
N LEU A 103 3.10 -10.93 12.68
CA LEU A 103 2.49 -9.83 13.42
C LEU A 103 1.38 -10.31 14.36
N THR A 104 0.51 -11.19 13.88
CA THR A 104 -0.57 -11.78 14.69
C THR A 104 0.01 -12.58 15.85
N ASN A 105 1.02 -13.41 15.58
CA ASN A 105 1.67 -14.22 16.60
C ASN A 105 2.32 -13.37 17.69
N GLU A 106 3.09 -12.35 17.31
CA GLU A 106 3.71 -11.42 18.28
C GLU A 106 2.65 -10.76 19.17
N LEU A 107 1.65 -10.12 18.54
CA LEU A 107 0.64 -9.36 19.28
C LEU A 107 -0.18 -10.24 20.23
N VAL A 108 -0.60 -11.42 19.77
CA VAL A 108 -1.40 -12.33 20.58
C VAL A 108 -0.54 -12.98 21.69
N THR A 109 0.73 -13.27 21.43
CA THR A 109 1.66 -13.83 22.43
C THR A 109 1.86 -12.83 23.56
N TRP A 110 2.22 -11.59 23.24
CA TRP A 110 2.44 -10.56 24.24
C TRP A 110 1.16 -10.13 24.96
N ALA A 111 0.01 -10.17 24.30
CA ALA A 111 -1.27 -9.92 24.96
C ALA A 111 -1.57 -10.97 26.05
N ARG A 112 -1.32 -12.25 25.77
CA ARG A 112 -1.50 -13.33 26.75
C ARG A 112 -0.49 -13.28 27.89
N ASP A 113 0.76 -12.98 27.58
CA ASP A 113 1.82 -12.89 28.58
C ASP A 113 1.57 -11.71 29.55
N LEU A 114 1.17 -10.55 29.02
CA LEU A 114 0.78 -9.42 29.83
C LEU A 114 -0.47 -9.70 30.67
N ASP A 115 -1.47 -10.37 30.12
CA ASP A 115 -2.69 -10.76 30.85
C ASP A 115 -2.36 -11.68 32.04
N ALA A 116 -1.46 -12.65 31.83
CA ALA A 116 -0.96 -13.53 32.88
C ALA A 116 -0.20 -12.76 33.98
N LEU A 117 0.53 -11.71 33.61
CA LEU A 117 1.26 -10.87 34.57
C LEU A 117 0.33 -9.99 35.41
N ILE A 118 -0.68 -9.37 34.80
CA ILE A 118 -1.61 -8.47 35.50
C ILE A 118 -2.77 -9.20 36.19
N GLY A 119 -2.96 -10.49 35.88
CA GLY A 119 -4.06 -11.31 36.41
C GLY A 119 -5.43 -10.91 35.83
N GLY A 120 -5.47 -10.59 34.54
CA GLY A 120 -6.66 -10.14 33.84
C GLY A 120 -7.55 -11.27 33.30
N ASP A 121 -8.47 -10.87 32.41
CA ASP A 121 -9.31 -11.77 31.61
C ASP A 121 -9.27 -11.26 30.16
N LEU A 122 -8.22 -11.65 29.43
CA LEU A 122 -7.99 -11.23 28.06
C LEU A 122 -9.16 -11.62 27.14
N ASP A 123 -9.70 -12.83 27.29
CA ASP A 123 -10.77 -13.32 26.42
C ASP A 123 -12.03 -12.45 26.56
N ALA A 124 -12.44 -12.11 27.79
CA ALA A 124 -13.55 -11.19 28.02
C ALA A 124 -13.27 -9.77 27.49
N ALA A 125 -12.01 -9.31 27.56
CA ALA A 125 -11.61 -8.00 27.05
C ALA A 125 -11.67 -7.94 25.51
N LEU A 126 -11.16 -8.97 24.82
CA LEU A 126 -11.20 -9.11 23.37
C LEU A 126 -12.65 -9.25 22.85
N ASP A 127 -13.53 -9.86 23.65
CA ASP A 127 -14.96 -9.95 23.33
C ASP A 127 -15.77 -8.69 23.62
N SER A 128 -15.16 -7.66 24.19
CA SER A 128 -15.85 -6.42 24.53
C SER A 128 -16.23 -5.62 23.28
N ARG A 129 -17.44 -5.03 23.28
CA ARG A 129 -17.88 -4.11 22.21
C ARG A 129 -17.04 -2.83 22.17
N GLY A 130 -16.54 -2.39 23.33
CA GLY A 130 -15.73 -1.18 23.45
C GLY A 130 -14.41 -1.30 22.70
N LEU A 131 -13.71 -2.43 22.84
CA LEU A 131 -12.44 -2.65 22.15
C LEU A 131 -12.63 -2.75 20.63
N ARG A 132 -13.68 -3.42 20.17
CA ARG A 132 -14.04 -3.48 18.74
C ARG A 132 -14.29 -2.07 18.18
N ASP A 133 -15.05 -1.23 18.88
CA ASP A 133 -15.29 0.16 18.46
C ASP A 133 -13.98 0.96 18.36
N MET A 134 -13.06 0.78 19.30
CA MET A 134 -11.73 1.40 19.23
C MET A 134 -10.95 0.93 18.01
N VAL A 135 -10.90 -0.37 17.72
CA VAL A 135 -10.28 -0.89 16.48
C VAL A 135 -10.83 -0.19 15.24
N HIS A 136 -12.16 -0.06 15.13
CA HIS A 136 -12.77 0.59 13.97
C HIS A 136 -12.37 2.07 13.83
N ARG A 137 -12.20 2.80 14.94
CA ARG A 137 -11.70 4.19 14.92
C ARG A 137 -10.26 4.28 14.42
N HIS A 138 -9.43 3.29 14.74
CA HIS A 138 -8.02 3.25 14.34
C HIS A 138 -7.80 2.72 12.91
N ARG A 139 -8.76 1.99 12.31
CA ARG A 139 -8.67 1.51 10.92
C ARG A 139 -8.64 2.64 9.86
N HIS A 140 -9.12 3.84 10.17
CA HIS A 140 -9.30 4.89 9.16
C HIS A 140 -8.92 6.27 9.67
N SER A 141 -7.83 6.85 9.14
CA SER A 141 -7.46 8.25 9.37
C SER A 141 -8.42 9.28 8.71
N ARG A 142 -9.53 8.83 8.11
CA ARG A 142 -10.68 9.66 7.73
C ARG A 142 -11.93 9.08 8.40
N ARG A 143 -12.61 9.92 9.19
CA ARG A 143 -13.80 9.61 9.99
C ARG A 143 -14.76 8.67 9.22
N PRO A 144 -14.94 7.41 9.65
CA PRO A 144 -15.87 6.50 9.00
C PRO A 144 -17.32 6.99 9.11
N ASP A 145 -18.14 6.65 8.12
CA ASP A 145 -19.59 6.75 8.23
C ASP A 145 -20.06 5.82 9.36
N PRO A 146 -20.75 6.34 10.40
CA PRO A 146 -21.28 5.52 11.51
C PRO A 146 -22.15 4.36 11.05
N ALA A 147 -22.75 4.44 9.86
CA ALA A 147 -23.56 3.37 9.28
C ALA A 147 -22.72 2.18 8.74
N SER A 148 -21.40 2.34 8.55
CA SER A 148 -20.50 1.28 8.06
C SER A 148 -19.92 0.38 9.16
N LEU A 149 -20.06 0.77 10.44
CA LEU A 149 -19.45 0.10 11.60
C LEU A 149 -20.01 -1.31 11.91
N SER A 150 -20.90 -1.84 11.08
CA SER A 150 -21.76 -2.98 11.43
C SER A 150 -21.49 -4.27 10.64
N GLN A 151 -20.55 -4.32 9.70
CA GLN A 151 -20.32 -5.53 8.87
C GLN A 151 -18.90 -6.09 8.83
N ASP A 152 -17.86 -5.33 9.20
CA ASP A 152 -16.49 -5.85 9.22
C ASP A 152 -16.10 -6.36 10.61
N GLY A 153 -15.69 -7.64 10.70
CA GLY A 153 -15.17 -8.20 11.95
C GLY A 153 -13.78 -7.64 12.28
N ALA A 154 -13.53 -7.26 13.54
CA ALA A 154 -12.18 -7.01 14.04
C ALA A 154 -11.38 -8.31 14.13
N LEU A 155 -10.17 -8.35 13.56
CA LEU A 155 -9.28 -9.50 13.67
C LEU A 155 -8.58 -9.50 15.04
N ASP A 156 -8.20 -10.69 15.52
CA ASP A 156 -7.54 -10.87 16.82
C ASP A 156 -6.27 -10.04 16.95
N ALA A 157 -5.48 -9.91 15.88
CA ALA A 157 -4.30 -9.06 15.85
C ALA A 157 -4.63 -7.58 16.13
N GLU A 158 -5.73 -7.08 15.59
CA GLU A 158 -6.15 -5.69 15.78
C GLU A 158 -6.65 -5.45 17.20
N LEU A 159 -7.43 -6.41 17.73
CA LEU A 159 -7.93 -6.35 19.10
C LEU A 159 -6.77 -6.44 20.10
N ALA A 160 -5.84 -7.37 19.92
CA ALA A 160 -4.65 -7.51 20.76
C ALA A 160 -3.78 -6.24 20.73
N ALA A 161 -3.56 -5.64 19.55
CA ALA A 161 -2.78 -4.41 19.44
C ALA A 161 -3.40 -3.23 20.20
N ILE A 162 -4.71 -3.01 20.02
CA ILE A 162 -5.42 -1.94 20.74
C ILE A 162 -5.53 -2.24 22.23
N TRP A 163 -5.68 -3.51 22.63
CA TRP A 163 -5.66 -3.87 24.04
C TRP A 163 -4.29 -3.55 24.65
N LEU A 164 -3.19 -3.99 24.03
CA LEU A 164 -1.82 -3.69 24.47
C LEU A 164 -1.58 -2.18 24.60
N SER A 165 -2.11 -1.37 23.68
CA SER A 165 -1.91 0.09 23.74
C SER A 165 -2.57 0.75 24.96
N LEU A 166 -3.62 0.14 25.52
CA LEU A 166 -4.30 0.61 26.73
C LEU A 166 -3.50 0.34 28.01
N TYR A 167 -2.63 -0.68 28.01
CA TYR A 167 -1.83 -1.11 29.16
C TYR A 167 -0.37 -0.66 29.07
N ALA A 168 -0.12 0.51 28.47
CA ALA A 168 1.23 1.03 28.23
C ALA A 168 2.10 1.15 29.51
N HIS A 169 1.48 1.40 30.66
CA HIS A 169 2.19 1.46 31.94
C HIS A 169 2.66 0.06 32.39
N ASP A 170 1.79 -0.94 32.30
CA ASP A 170 2.11 -2.32 32.70
C ASP A 170 3.10 -2.96 31.71
N LEU A 171 2.97 -2.65 30.42
CA LEU A 171 3.96 -3.01 29.40
C LEU A 171 5.36 -2.51 29.73
N ARG A 172 5.49 -1.25 30.17
CA ARG A 172 6.79 -0.69 30.54
C ARG A 172 7.44 -1.40 31.73
N ARG A 173 6.62 -2.00 32.61
CA ARG A 173 7.07 -2.78 33.77
C ARG A 173 7.32 -4.25 33.45
N HIS A 174 7.05 -4.65 32.21
CA HIS A 174 7.17 -6.04 31.79
C HIS A 174 8.65 -6.48 31.84
N PRO A 175 8.98 -7.62 32.46
CA PRO A 175 10.38 -8.08 32.57
C PRO A 175 11.08 -8.30 31.22
N ALA A 176 10.30 -8.60 30.17
CA ALA A 176 10.77 -8.78 28.80
C ALA A 176 10.39 -7.61 27.87
N VAL A 177 10.25 -6.39 28.40
CA VAL A 177 9.77 -5.23 27.62
C VAL A 177 10.65 -4.92 26.39
N THR A 178 11.96 -5.18 26.47
CA THR A 178 12.89 -4.97 25.34
C THR A 178 12.61 -5.94 24.20
N GLU A 179 12.43 -7.23 24.51
CA GLU A 179 12.10 -8.26 23.51
C GLU A 179 10.72 -8.01 22.89
N LEU A 180 9.75 -7.60 23.70
CA LEU A 180 8.42 -7.21 23.25
C LEU A 180 8.49 -6.03 22.28
N PHE A 181 9.24 -4.99 22.64
CA PHE A 181 9.38 -3.78 21.81
C PHE A 181 9.98 -4.13 20.45
N ASP A 182 11.12 -4.83 20.45
CA ASP A 182 11.83 -5.21 19.24
C ASP A 182 10.97 -6.14 18.36
N GLY A 183 10.35 -7.16 18.96
CA GLY A 183 9.51 -8.13 18.25
C GLY A 183 8.32 -7.48 17.53
N ILE A 184 7.63 -6.56 18.20
CA ILE A 184 6.48 -5.84 17.63
C ILE A 184 6.94 -4.85 16.55
N GLU A 185 8.00 -4.09 16.78
CA GLU A 185 8.52 -3.13 15.79
C GLU A 185 9.00 -3.83 14.51
N ASP A 186 9.72 -4.95 14.67
CA ASP A 186 10.18 -5.78 13.57
C ASP A 186 9.01 -6.37 12.78
N ALA A 187 7.98 -6.87 13.46
CA ALA A 187 6.80 -7.42 12.81
C ALA A 187 6.05 -6.35 11.99
N ILE A 188 5.85 -5.16 12.57
CA ILE A 188 5.23 -4.03 11.87
C ILE A 188 6.07 -3.61 10.66
N THR A 189 7.39 -3.54 10.81
CA THR A 189 8.32 -3.18 9.73
C THR A 189 8.28 -4.20 8.59
N ARG A 190 8.23 -5.50 8.90
CA ARG A 190 8.06 -6.58 7.91
C ARG A 190 6.74 -6.43 7.15
N CYS A 191 5.65 -6.10 7.84
CA CYS A 191 4.35 -5.85 7.24
C CYS A 191 4.37 -4.64 6.31
N ARG A 192 4.90 -3.49 6.75
CA ARG A 192 5.03 -2.27 5.92
C ARG A 192 5.84 -2.55 4.66
N LYS A 193 7.01 -3.19 4.81
CA LYS A 193 7.86 -3.58 3.69
C LYS A 193 7.15 -4.51 2.69
N ALA A 194 6.29 -5.40 3.17
CA ALA A 194 5.51 -6.29 2.30
C ALA A 194 4.43 -5.55 1.51
N ILE A 195 3.84 -4.50 2.07
CA ILE A 195 2.89 -3.61 1.39
C ILE A 195 3.62 -2.72 0.37
N ASP A 196 4.72 -2.09 0.78
CA ASP A 196 5.49 -1.14 -0.03
C ASP A 196 6.20 -1.80 -1.23
N ARG A 197 6.39 -3.13 -1.20
CA ARG A 197 7.04 -3.90 -2.27
C ARG A 197 6.11 -4.28 -3.43
N LEU A 198 4.87 -3.79 -3.47
CA LEU A 198 3.93 -4.12 -4.55
C LEU A 198 4.31 -3.40 -5.87
N PRO A 199 4.43 -4.11 -7.01
CA PRO A 199 4.88 -3.51 -8.27
C PRO A 199 3.88 -2.50 -8.85
N GLU A 200 4.40 -1.46 -9.52
CA GLU A 200 3.60 -0.52 -10.31
C GLU A 200 2.87 -1.26 -11.44
N LEU A 201 1.54 -1.32 -11.36
CA LEU A 201 0.70 -1.84 -12.42
C LEU A 201 0.57 -0.80 -13.54
N SER A 202 0.81 -1.24 -14.77
CA SER A 202 0.61 -0.46 -15.98
C SER A 202 -0.69 -0.90 -16.67
N TYR A 203 -1.53 0.07 -17.05
CA TYR A 203 -2.74 -0.18 -17.83
C TYR A 203 -2.38 -0.55 -19.28
N LYS A 204 -3.01 -1.59 -19.84
CA LYS A 204 -2.76 -2.11 -21.20
C LYS A 204 -3.98 -2.04 -22.12
N GLY A 205 -5.02 -1.31 -21.73
CA GLY A 205 -6.23 -1.17 -22.51
C GLY A 205 -7.29 -2.25 -22.21
N PRO A 206 -8.46 -2.17 -22.88
CA PRO A 206 -9.54 -3.11 -22.71
C PRO A 206 -9.26 -4.44 -23.45
N CYS A 207 -9.80 -5.54 -22.93
CA CYS A 207 -9.68 -6.86 -23.53
C CYS A 207 -10.31 -6.91 -24.94
N PRO A 208 -9.53 -7.23 -25.99
CA PRO A 208 -10.01 -7.25 -27.37
C PRO A 208 -10.72 -8.55 -27.77
N HIS A 209 -10.91 -9.49 -26.84
CA HIS A 209 -11.52 -10.79 -27.17
C HIS A 209 -12.96 -10.62 -27.65
N VAL A 210 -13.27 -11.22 -28.79
CA VAL A 210 -14.63 -11.32 -29.35
C VAL A 210 -15.18 -12.72 -29.08
N GLY A 211 -16.25 -12.78 -28.28
CA GLY A 211 -17.01 -13.99 -28.01
C GLY A 211 -18.38 -13.95 -28.69
N TYR A 212 -19.18 -15.00 -28.51
CA TYR A 212 -20.56 -15.07 -28.96
C TYR A 212 -21.48 -15.34 -27.76
N ASP A 213 -22.62 -14.66 -27.71
CA ASP A 213 -23.64 -14.91 -26.68
C ASP A 213 -24.51 -16.15 -27.01
N GLU A 214 -25.51 -16.43 -26.17
CA GLU A 214 -26.43 -17.56 -26.33
C GLU A 214 -27.22 -17.50 -27.65
N GLU A 215 -27.42 -16.31 -28.21
CA GLU A 215 -28.10 -16.05 -29.47
C GLU A 215 -27.14 -16.02 -30.68
N ARG A 216 -25.86 -16.37 -30.45
CA ARG A 216 -24.76 -16.32 -31.42
C ARG A 216 -24.45 -14.91 -31.94
N GLN A 217 -24.79 -13.86 -31.20
CA GLN A 217 -24.37 -12.50 -31.53
C GLN A 217 -22.94 -12.26 -31.02
N PRO A 218 -22.07 -11.63 -31.83
CA PRO A 218 -20.71 -11.33 -31.40
C PRO A 218 -20.72 -10.21 -30.35
N PHE A 219 -19.95 -10.38 -29.27
CA PHE A 219 -19.71 -9.35 -28.26
C PHE A 219 -18.20 -9.21 -27.97
N THR A 220 -17.76 -8.00 -27.62
CA THR A 220 -16.37 -7.76 -27.19
C THR A 220 -16.29 -7.72 -25.67
N CYS A 221 -15.30 -8.41 -25.09
CA CYS A 221 -15.16 -8.51 -23.63
C CYS A 221 -14.94 -7.15 -22.95
N ALA A 222 -14.06 -6.31 -23.51
CA ALA A 222 -13.80 -4.94 -23.09
C ALA A 222 -13.42 -4.73 -21.60
N ALA A 223 -13.00 -5.78 -20.87
CA ALA A 223 -12.53 -5.64 -19.50
C ALA A 223 -11.14 -5.01 -19.45
N ASP A 224 -10.93 -4.05 -18.55
CA ASP A 224 -9.65 -3.36 -18.39
C ASP A 224 -8.51 -4.31 -17.96
N LEU A 225 -7.38 -4.22 -18.66
CA LEU A 225 -6.20 -5.05 -18.42
C LEU A 225 -5.09 -4.22 -17.74
N TYR A 226 -4.54 -4.79 -16.67
CA TYR A 226 -3.43 -4.22 -15.91
C TYR A 226 -2.33 -5.25 -15.79
N VAL A 227 -1.08 -4.81 -15.86
CA VAL A 227 0.07 -5.71 -15.82
C VAL A 227 1.26 -5.13 -15.09
N GLU A 228 1.99 -6.00 -14.38
CA GLU A 228 3.26 -5.67 -13.74
C GLU A 228 4.33 -5.34 -14.80
N ARG A 229 5.27 -4.44 -14.46
CA ARG A 229 6.39 -4.13 -15.36
C ARG A 229 7.27 -5.36 -15.58
N GLY A 230 7.45 -5.74 -16.85
CA GLY A 230 8.38 -6.80 -17.27
C GLY A 230 7.72 -8.15 -17.57
N GLU A 231 6.41 -8.28 -17.36
CA GLU A 231 5.66 -9.43 -17.87
C GLU A 231 5.53 -9.38 -19.39
N ASP A 232 5.25 -10.53 -20.02
CA ASP A 232 5.04 -10.65 -21.47
C ASP A 232 3.57 -10.95 -21.84
N TYR A 233 2.77 -11.39 -20.86
CA TYR A 233 1.39 -11.82 -21.05
C TYR A 233 0.49 -11.29 -19.94
N VAL A 234 -0.79 -11.09 -20.27
CA VAL A 234 -1.85 -10.76 -19.31
C VAL A 234 -3.12 -11.56 -19.64
N SER A 235 -3.75 -12.09 -18.61
CA SER A 235 -5.01 -12.84 -18.75
C SER A 235 -6.17 -11.92 -18.42
N CYS A 236 -7.15 -11.85 -19.32
CA CYS A 236 -8.34 -11.05 -19.08
C CYS A 236 -9.14 -11.59 -17.89
N PRO A 237 -9.48 -10.76 -16.88
CA PRO A 237 -10.18 -11.23 -15.68
C PRO A 237 -11.65 -11.60 -15.94
N ARG A 238 -12.22 -11.19 -17.08
CA ARG A 238 -13.63 -11.43 -17.44
C ARG A 238 -13.81 -12.63 -18.36
N CYS A 239 -13.07 -12.68 -19.48
CA CYS A 239 -13.20 -13.76 -20.48
C CYS A 239 -12.05 -14.77 -20.45
N TRP A 240 -11.04 -14.57 -19.60
CA TRP A 240 -9.94 -15.53 -19.39
C TRP A 240 -9.01 -15.73 -20.59
N THR A 241 -9.21 -14.93 -21.64
CA THR A 241 -8.33 -14.94 -22.81
C THR A 241 -6.97 -14.40 -22.42
N HIS A 242 -5.93 -15.14 -22.77
CA HIS A 242 -4.55 -14.71 -22.58
C HIS A 242 -4.16 -13.83 -23.77
N HIS A 243 -3.64 -12.65 -23.45
CA HIS A 243 -3.14 -11.70 -24.43
C HIS A 243 -1.65 -11.51 -24.21
N ARG A 244 -0.87 -11.55 -25.28
CA ARG A 244 0.50 -11.07 -25.22
C ARG A 244 0.47 -9.56 -25.07
N ILE A 245 1.23 -9.00 -24.14
CA ILE A 245 1.23 -7.57 -23.86
C ILE A 245 1.65 -6.78 -25.10
N SER A 246 2.67 -7.24 -25.82
CA SER A 246 3.09 -6.60 -27.07
C SER A 246 2.00 -6.57 -28.14
N ASP A 247 1.03 -7.49 -28.12
CA ASP A 247 -0.12 -7.47 -29.04
C ASP A 247 -1.18 -6.47 -28.59
N LEU A 248 -1.42 -6.35 -27.28
CA LEU A 248 -2.30 -5.32 -26.71
C LEU A 248 -1.74 -3.92 -26.93
N GLU A 249 -0.45 -3.73 -26.65
CA GLU A 249 0.26 -2.48 -26.93
C GLU A 249 0.16 -2.16 -28.41
N ARG A 250 0.41 -3.13 -29.30
CA ARG A 250 0.28 -2.90 -30.74
C ARG A 250 -1.16 -2.58 -31.15
N ALA A 251 -2.17 -3.21 -30.54
CA ALA A 251 -3.58 -2.93 -30.83
C ALA A 251 -4.00 -1.54 -30.35
N MET A 252 -3.62 -1.18 -29.12
CA MET A 252 -3.85 0.15 -28.54
C MET A 252 -3.12 1.22 -29.33
N MET A 253 -1.88 0.96 -29.73
CA MET A 253 -1.11 1.85 -30.60
C MET A 253 -1.79 2.02 -31.95
N ARG A 254 -2.26 0.96 -32.61
CA ARG A 254 -3.03 1.07 -33.86
C ARG A 254 -4.30 1.93 -33.71
N GLU A 255 -5.00 1.80 -32.59
CA GLU A 255 -6.18 2.63 -32.32
C GLU A 255 -5.81 4.11 -32.16
N ILE A 256 -4.68 4.40 -31.51
CA ILE A 256 -4.16 5.76 -31.34
C ILE A 256 -3.57 6.32 -32.66
N ASP A 257 -2.93 5.47 -33.46
CA ASP A 257 -2.18 5.84 -34.67
C ASP A 257 -3.03 6.56 -35.71
N ASP A 258 -4.30 6.17 -35.86
CA ASP A 258 -5.26 6.79 -36.78
C ASP A 258 -6.09 7.92 -36.16
N ARG A 259 -5.98 8.14 -34.84
CA ARG A 259 -6.70 9.23 -34.17
C ARG A 259 -6.01 10.56 -34.44
N LEU A 260 -6.85 11.59 -34.54
CA LEU A 260 -6.43 12.96 -34.77
C LEU A 260 -6.23 13.68 -33.44
N PHE A 261 -5.08 14.34 -33.31
CA PHE A 261 -4.71 15.10 -32.12
C PHE A 261 -4.08 16.43 -32.50
N THR A 262 -4.28 17.45 -31.68
CA THR A 262 -3.53 18.71 -31.79
C THR A 262 -2.07 18.52 -31.36
N ALA A 263 -1.18 19.39 -31.81
CA ALA A 263 0.25 19.32 -31.45
C ALA A 263 0.50 19.27 -29.92
N ALA A 264 -0.32 19.96 -29.12
CA ALA A 264 -0.20 19.95 -27.67
C ALA A 264 -0.66 18.62 -27.04
N GLU A 265 -1.69 17.99 -27.60
CA GLU A 265 -2.17 16.67 -27.19
C GLU A 265 -1.12 15.58 -27.54
N ILE A 266 -0.51 15.67 -28.72
CA ILE A 266 0.57 14.75 -29.14
C ILE A 266 1.81 14.89 -28.26
N GLU A 267 2.21 16.12 -27.92
CA GLU A 267 3.33 16.34 -26.98
C GLU A 267 3.08 15.65 -25.63
N ARG A 268 1.86 15.75 -25.11
CA ARG A 268 1.49 15.10 -23.85
C ARG A 268 1.54 13.58 -23.97
N LEU A 269 0.92 13.02 -25.03
CA LEU A 269 0.91 11.57 -25.27
C LEU A 269 2.32 10.99 -25.41
N THR A 270 3.17 11.64 -26.21
CA THR A 270 4.55 11.18 -26.42
C THR A 270 5.42 11.27 -25.16
N ARG A 271 5.17 12.25 -24.30
CA ARG A 271 5.80 12.36 -22.98
C ARG A 271 5.38 11.22 -22.05
N GLU A 272 4.09 10.90 -22.01
CA GLU A 272 3.56 9.77 -21.21
C GLU A 272 4.10 8.42 -21.73
N LEU A 273 4.36 8.30 -23.04
CA LEU A 273 4.98 7.12 -23.68
C LEU A 273 6.52 7.06 -23.55
N GLY A 274 7.17 8.06 -22.93
CA GLY A 274 8.63 8.10 -22.76
C GLY A 274 9.43 8.50 -24.02
N GLU A 275 8.75 8.95 -25.08
CA GLU A 275 9.35 9.38 -26.35
C GLU A 275 9.03 10.86 -26.66
N PRO A 276 9.35 11.82 -25.78
CA PRO A 276 8.79 13.18 -25.85
C PRO A 276 9.08 13.87 -27.19
N ILE A 277 8.03 14.34 -27.88
CA ILE A 277 8.10 15.22 -29.06
C ILE A 277 7.51 16.59 -28.69
N PRO A 278 8.32 17.65 -28.59
CA PRO A 278 7.81 18.98 -28.28
C PRO A 278 6.83 19.49 -29.34
N ALA A 279 5.76 20.19 -28.94
CA ALA A 279 4.80 20.76 -29.89
C ALA A 279 5.45 21.76 -30.86
N GLY A 280 6.57 22.40 -30.48
CA GLY A 280 7.37 23.23 -31.38
C GLY A 280 7.92 22.46 -32.58
N THR A 281 8.40 21.23 -32.37
CA THR A 281 8.89 20.34 -33.43
C THR A 281 7.77 19.95 -34.39
N ILE A 282 6.60 19.60 -33.86
CA ILE A 282 5.42 19.25 -34.66
C ILE A 282 4.99 20.44 -35.53
N ARG A 283 4.96 21.66 -34.96
CA ARG A 283 4.66 22.89 -35.73
C ARG A 283 5.72 23.16 -36.80
N SER A 284 6.99 22.88 -36.52
CA SER A 284 8.09 23.00 -37.49
C SER A 284 7.92 22.01 -38.65
N TRP A 285 7.58 20.75 -38.37
CA TRP A 285 7.29 19.75 -39.40
C TRP A 285 6.11 20.14 -40.27
N HIS A 286 5.02 20.64 -39.66
CA HIS A 286 3.89 21.19 -40.42
C HIS A 286 4.31 22.36 -41.32
N SER A 287 5.14 23.30 -40.84
CA SER A 287 5.60 24.43 -41.65
C SER A 287 6.54 24.04 -42.80
N ARG A 288 7.10 22.83 -42.75
CA ARG A 288 8.01 22.26 -43.75
C ARG A 288 7.33 21.21 -44.64
N ASP A 289 6.00 21.09 -44.56
CA ASP A 289 5.20 20.10 -45.28
C ASP A 289 5.63 18.63 -45.05
N VAL A 290 6.22 18.36 -43.87
CA VAL A 290 6.62 17.01 -43.46
C VAL A 290 5.42 16.19 -42.95
N ILE A 291 4.47 16.87 -42.32
CA ILE A 291 3.21 16.32 -41.83
C ILE A 291 2.05 17.21 -42.28
N ALA A 292 0.89 16.63 -42.55
CA ALA A 292 -0.28 17.36 -43.04
C ALA A 292 -1.39 17.43 -41.96
N PRO A 293 -2.12 18.55 -41.87
CA PRO A 293 -3.32 18.60 -41.04
C PRO A 293 -4.46 17.82 -41.71
N HIS A 294 -5.15 16.99 -40.94
CA HIS A 294 -6.29 16.19 -41.42
C HIS A 294 -7.65 16.72 -40.94
N ALA A 295 -7.62 17.55 -39.90
CA ALA A 295 -8.79 18.26 -39.37
C ALA A 295 -8.36 19.47 -38.55
N TRP A 296 -9.34 20.26 -38.12
CA TRP A 296 -9.17 21.41 -37.24
C TRP A 296 -10.14 21.30 -36.07
N LYS A 297 -9.63 21.58 -34.87
CA LYS A 297 -10.45 21.61 -33.64
C LYS A 297 -11.11 22.98 -33.53
N GLN A 298 -12.42 23.01 -33.43
CA GLN A 298 -13.19 24.23 -33.28
C GLN A 298 -13.19 24.72 -31.82
N ALA A 299 -13.56 25.99 -31.63
CA ALA A 299 -13.67 26.61 -30.31
C ALA A 299 -14.73 25.94 -29.40
N ASP A 300 -15.75 25.29 -29.98
CA ASP A 300 -16.77 24.53 -29.25
C ASP A 300 -16.34 23.08 -28.93
N GLY A 301 -15.12 22.69 -29.33
CA GLY A 301 -14.55 21.36 -29.13
C GLY A 301 -14.88 20.36 -30.23
N THR A 302 -15.69 20.72 -31.23
CA THR A 302 -15.99 19.84 -32.37
C THR A 302 -14.80 19.76 -33.34
N VAL A 303 -14.76 18.70 -34.14
CA VAL A 303 -13.72 18.47 -35.15
C VAL A 303 -14.30 18.69 -36.54
N SER A 304 -13.62 19.48 -37.36
CA SER A 304 -14.01 19.75 -38.75
C SER A 304 -12.89 19.41 -39.71
N HIS A 305 -13.23 18.83 -40.87
CA HIS A 305 -12.29 18.66 -41.98
C HIS A 305 -11.99 19.95 -42.75
N TYR A 306 -12.68 21.05 -42.41
CA TYR A 306 -12.49 22.35 -43.02
C TYR A 306 -11.97 23.35 -42.00
N TRP A 307 -10.97 24.13 -42.42
CA TRP A 307 -10.44 25.24 -41.63
C TRP A 307 -11.43 26.41 -41.67
N MET A 308 -12.15 26.63 -40.57
CA MET A 308 -13.20 27.66 -40.51
C MET A 308 -12.71 28.96 -39.88
N ARG A 309 -11.83 28.90 -38.88
CA ARG A 309 -11.28 30.09 -38.22
C ARG A 309 -9.77 29.99 -38.10
N ARG A 310 -9.10 31.13 -38.23
CA ARG A 310 -7.64 31.23 -38.10
C ARG A 310 -7.10 30.69 -36.76
N SER A 311 -7.90 30.72 -35.71
CA SER A 311 -7.55 30.24 -34.37
C SER A 311 -7.68 28.72 -34.18
N ASP A 312 -8.34 28.02 -35.11
CA ASP A 312 -8.62 26.60 -34.95
C ASP A 312 -7.32 25.80 -35.06
N PRO A 313 -6.87 25.09 -34.01
CA PRO A 313 -5.62 24.38 -34.07
C PRO A 313 -5.73 23.19 -35.04
N PRO A 314 -4.71 22.98 -35.90
CA PRO A 314 -4.64 21.83 -36.77
C PRO A 314 -4.49 20.54 -35.95
N MET A 315 -5.09 19.47 -36.47
CA MET A 315 -5.04 18.13 -35.91
C MET A 315 -4.33 17.19 -36.89
N TYR A 316 -3.45 16.37 -36.35
CA TYR A 316 -2.56 15.47 -37.08
C TYR A 316 -2.83 14.03 -36.66
N LYS A 317 -2.59 13.09 -37.57
CA LYS A 317 -2.53 11.67 -37.20
C LYS A 317 -1.32 11.41 -36.32
N PHE A 318 -1.50 10.60 -35.27
CA PHE A 318 -0.40 10.28 -34.37
C PHE A 318 0.71 9.47 -35.08
N SER A 319 0.34 8.55 -35.97
CA SER A 319 1.27 7.77 -36.81
C SER A 319 2.20 8.66 -37.66
N GLU A 320 1.66 9.64 -38.40
CA GLU A 320 2.47 10.52 -39.25
C GLU A 320 3.53 11.30 -38.46
N VAL A 321 3.21 11.72 -37.24
CA VAL A 321 4.15 12.44 -36.37
C VAL A 321 5.24 11.51 -35.84
N ARG A 322 4.90 10.25 -35.49
CA ARG A 322 5.91 9.25 -35.12
C ARG A 322 6.80 8.86 -36.30
N ASP A 323 6.23 8.72 -37.49
CA ASP A 323 6.98 8.39 -38.71
C ASP A 323 7.98 9.51 -39.05
N ALA A 324 7.57 10.78 -38.96
CA ALA A 324 8.46 11.93 -39.15
C ALA A 324 9.66 11.90 -38.18
N ARG A 325 9.41 11.55 -36.91
CA ARG A 325 10.47 11.33 -35.92
C ARG A 325 11.42 10.19 -36.33
N MET A 326 10.87 9.05 -36.74
CA MET A 326 11.65 7.87 -37.12
C MET A 326 12.50 8.09 -38.37
N ARG A 327 12.06 8.96 -39.30
CA ARG A 327 12.84 9.40 -40.46
C ARG A 327 13.99 10.34 -40.11
N GLY A 328 14.08 10.81 -38.86
CA GLY A 328 15.14 11.71 -38.40
C GLY A 328 14.99 13.14 -38.92
N GLU A 329 13.78 13.54 -39.32
CA GLU A 329 13.49 14.89 -39.79
C GLU A 329 13.65 15.84 -38.59
N SER A 330 14.79 16.52 -38.49
CA SER A 330 15.13 17.41 -37.36
C SER A 330 14.50 18.77 -37.56
#